data_AF-A0A830G0T3-F1
#
_entry.id   AF-A0A830G0T3-F1
#
_cell.length_a   1.000
_cell.length_b   1.000
_cell.length_c   1.000
_cell.angle_alpha   90.00
_cell.angle_beta   90.00
_cell.angle_gamma   90.00
#
_symmetry.space_group_name_H-M   'P 1'
#
loop_
_entity.id
_entity.type
_entity.pdbx_description
1 polymer ?
#
loop_
_entity_poly.entity_id
_entity_poly.type
_entity_poly.pdbx_seq_one_letter_code
_entity_poly.pdbx_strand_id
1 'polypeptide(L)'
;MCNARHTSRRLDELERGRIEDRIRDQTVHAQYSLLALVRLTERTEAAVRTKDVYRTYERVVSHNGSDSLSLDRFRDQLDELAMLGFASKTQANEGRQGGRYNEYRATVAADPVVDILTSDADLDLPPSTSH
;
A
#
# COMPACT_ATOMS: atom_id res chain seq x y z
N MET A 1 27.43 17.07 34.06
CA MET A 1 26.69 17.59 32.89
C MET A 1 26.53 16.44 31.89
N CYS A 2 25.30 15.98 31.66
CA CYS A 2 25.02 14.85 30.77
C CYS A 2 25.04 15.30 29.31
N ASN A 3 25.86 14.66 28.48
CA ASN A 3 25.92 14.91 27.04
C ASN A 3 25.19 13.76 26.30
N ALA A 4 23.90 13.97 26.04
CA ALA A 4 23.03 13.03 25.33
C ALA A 4 23.32 13.08 23.83
N ARG A 5 24.17 12.17 23.31
CA ARG A 5 24.44 12.06 21.86
C ARG A 5 24.75 10.63 21.44
N HIS A 6 23.76 9.74 21.37
CA HIS A 6 23.81 8.57 20.46
C HIS A 6 22.50 7.76 20.29
N THR A 7 21.33 8.37 20.17
CA THR A 7 20.06 7.62 19.98
C THR A 7 19.19 8.20 18.88
N SER A 8 19.68 8.18 17.64
CA SER A 8 18.83 8.46 16.46
C SER A 8 18.88 7.36 15.39
N ARG A 9 19.70 6.31 15.57
CA ARG A 9 19.77 5.19 14.61
C ARG A 9 18.99 3.94 15.04
N ARG A 10 18.58 3.85 16.31
CA ARG A 10 17.81 2.70 16.84
C ARG A 10 16.29 2.90 16.82
N LEU A 11 15.80 4.12 16.65
CA LEU A 11 14.36 4.41 16.69
C LEU A 11 13.70 4.12 15.34
N ASP A 12 14.36 4.44 14.23
CA ASP A 12 13.88 4.17 12.86
C ASP A 12 13.64 2.68 12.61
N GLU A 13 14.57 1.83 13.08
CA GLU A 13 14.51 0.38 12.87
C GLU A 13 13.41 -0.27 13.73
N LEU A 14 13.14 0.27 14.92
CA LEU A 14 12.05 -0.19 15.78
C LEU A 14 10.67 0.25 15.28
N GLU A 15 10.56 1.47 14.75
CA GLU A 15 9.30 1.96 14.16
C GLU A 15 8.98 1.22 12.86
N ARG A 16 10.00 0.99 12.03
CA ARG A 16 9.91 0.13 10.85
C ARG A 16 9.43 -1.27 11.22
N GLY A 17 10.06 -1.94 12.18
CA GLY A 17 9.67 -3.30 12.59
C GLY A 17 8.22 -3.38 13.07
N ARG A 18 7.71 -2.37 13.80
CA ARG A 18 6.29 -2.34 14.21
C ARG A 18 5.32 -2.17 13.05
N ILE A 19 5.68 -1.36 12.06
CA ILE A 19 4.87 -1.20 10.85
C ILE A 19 4.88 -2.51 10.06
N GLU A 20 6.04 -3.16 9.96
CA GLU A 20 6.20 -4.44 9.27
C GLU A 20 5.38 -5.55 9.92
N ASP A 21 5.48 -5.74 11.24
CA ASP A 21 4.69 -6.72 11.98
C ASP A 21 3.18 -6.49 11.78
N ARG A 22 2.75 -5.23 11.81
CA ARG A 22 1.34 -4.88 11.65
C ARG A 22 0.83 -5.11 10.22
N ILE A 23 1.69 -5.01 9.21
CA ILE A 23 1.39 -5.38 7.81
C ILE A 23 1.36 -6.90 7.66
N ARG A 24 2.30 -7.62 8.29
CA ARG A 24 2.34 -9.09 8.30
C ARG A 24 1.08 -9.68 8.96
N ASP A 25 0.55 -9.04 10.00
CA ASP A 25 -0.71 -9.44 10.65
C ASP A 25 -1.96 -9.22 9.79
N GLN A 26 -1.86 -8.53 8.65
CA GLN A 26 -2.99 -8.35 7.73
C GLN A 26 -3.22 -9.56 6.82
N THR A 27 -4.41 -9.63 6.23
CA THR A 27 -4.72 -10.66 5.23
C THR A 27 -3.86 -10.51 3.98
N VAL A 28 -3.61 -11.61 3.27
CA VAL A 28 -2.85 -11.63 2.02
C VAL A 28 -3.43 -10.62 1.00
N HIS A 29 -4.75 -10.51 0.90
CA HIS A 29 -5.37 -9.51 0.02
C HIS A 29 -5.13 -8.07 0.47
N ALA A 30 -5.10 -7.79 1.77
CA ALA A 30 -4.75 -6.48 2.30
C ALA A 30 -3.30 -6.12 1.95
N GLN A 31 -2.37 -7.07 2.08
CA GLN A 31 -0.97 -6.88 1.70
C GLN A 31 -0.82 -6.62 0.19
N TYR A 32 -1.50 -7.39 -0.66
CA TYR A 32 -1.51 -7.14 -2.11
C TYR A 32 -2.13 -5.79 -2.48
N SER A 33 -3.19 -5.38 -1.77
CA SER A 33 -3.82 -4.07 -1.97
C SER A 33 -2.87 -2.94 -1.60
N LEU A 34 -2.16 -3.10 -0.48
CA LEU A 34 -1.15 -2.15 -0.02
C LEU A 34 0.04 -2.08 -0.99
N LEU A 35 0.55 -3.22 -1.47
CA LEU A 35 1.62 -3.27 -2.47
C LEU A 35 1.23 -2.54 -3.76
N ALA A 36 0.03 -2.81 -4.26
CA ALA A 36 -0.49 -2.16 -5.46
C ALA A 36 -0.59 -0.65 -5.27
N LEU A 37 -1.13 -0.21 -4.11
CA LEU A 37 -1.25 1.21 -3.77
C LEU A 37 0.11 1.88 -3.69
N VAL A 38 1.03 1.31 -2.92
CA VAL A 38 2.34 1.89 -2.67
C VAL A 38 3.12 2.05 -3.98
N ARG A 39 3.19 1.00 -4.81
CA ARG A 39 3.88 1.05 -6.11
C ARG A 39 3.32 2.12 -7.05
N LEU A 40 2.01 2.31 -7.03
CA LEU A 40 1.35 3.36 -7.81
C LEU A 40 1.69 4.74 -7.27
N THR A 41 1.61 4.92 -5.95
CA THR A 41 1.85 6.22 -5.31
C THR A 41 3.30 6.64 -5.33
N GLU A 42 4.25 5.70 -5.34
CA GLU A 42 5.66 5.99 -5.58
C GLU A 42 5.92 6.42 -7.02
N ARG A 43 5.25 5.78 -7.99
CA ARG A 43 5.37 6.12 -9.40
C ARG A 43 4.76 7.47 -9.75
N THR A 44 3.60 7.81 -9.16
CA THR A 44 2.87 9.04 -9.49
C THR A 44 3.19 10.19 -8.54
N GLU A 45 3.84 9.91 -7.41
CA GLU A 45 4.07 10.83 -6.29
C GLU A 45 2.79 11.52 -5.75
N ALA A 46 1.62 10.97 -6.13
CA ALA A 46 0.31 11.57 -5.93
C ALA A 46 -0.72 10.54 -5.44
N ALA A 47 -1.88 11.04 -5.01
CA ALA A 47 -3.02 10.17 -4.73
C ALA A 47 -3.52 9.54 -6.04
N VAL A 48 -3.95 8.28 -5.96
CA VAL A 48 -4.36 7.48 -7.13
C VAL A 48 -5.79 7.00 -6.97
N ARG A 49 -6.52 6.91 -8.08
CA ARG A 49 -7.93 6.50 -8.06
C ARG A 49 -8.03 5.02 -7.69
N THR A 50 -9.08 4.64 -6.97
CA THR A 50 -9.32 3.22 -6.58
C THR A 50 -9.25 2.27 -7.77
N LYS A 51 -9.74 2.68 -8.95
CA LYS A 51 -9.74 1.86 -10.16
C LYS A 51 -8.34 1.53 -10.65
N ASP A 52 -7.40 2.46 -10.55
CA ASP A 52 -6.02 2.26 -11.01
C ASP A 52 -5.27 1.33 -10.07
N VAL A 53 -5.50 1.49 -8.75
CA VAL A 53 -4.98 0.56 -7.74
C VAL A 53 -5.53 -0.84 -7.94
N TYR A 54 -6.85 -0.96 -8.16
CA TYR A 54 -7.52 -2.24 -8.38
C TYR A 54 -6.93 -3.00 -9.58
N ARG A 55 -6.67 -2.32 -10.70
CA ARG A 55 -6.03 -2.93 -11.88
C ARG A 55 -4.62 -3.45 -11.61
N THR A 56 -3.90 -2.83 -10.69
CA THR A 56 -2.55 -3.27 -10.30
C THR A 56 -2.65 -4.44 -9.33
N TYR A 57 -3.59 -4.38 -8.38
CA TYR A 57 -3.93 -5.49 -7.50
C TYR A 57 -4.35 -6.74 -8.27
N GLU A 58 -5.27 -6.63 -9.24
CA GLU A 58 -5.71 -7.76 -10.07
C GLU A 58 -4.53 -8.42 -10.78
N ARG A 59 -3.58 -7.64 -11.29
CA ARG A 59 -2.35 -8.18 -11.89
C ARG A 59 -1.50 -8.93 -10.88
N VAL A 60 -1.30 -8.40 -9.68
CA VAL A 60 -0.54 -9.09 -8.62
C VAL A 60 -1.21 -10.41 -8.22
N VAL A 61 -2.53 -10.39 -8.00
CA VAL A 61 -3.28 -11.57 -7.55
C VAL A 61 -3.36 -12.63 -8.63
N SER A 62 -3.63 -12.23 -9.87
CA SER A 62 -3.68 -13.13 -11.02
C SER A 62 -2.32 -13.76 -11.32
N HIS A 63 -1.22 -13.04 -11.10
CA HIS A 63 0.13 -13.58 -11.29
C HIS A 63 0.46 -14.66 -10.25
N ASN A 64 -0.09 -14.53 -9.04
CA ASN A 64 0.09 -15.48 -7.95
C ASN A 64 -0.97 -16.60 -7.95
N GLY A 65 -1.72 -16.77 -9.04
CA GLY A 65 -2.71 -17.85 -9.19
C GLY A 65 -3.86 -17.81 -8.19
N SER A 66 -4.10 -16.65 -7.56
CA SER A 66 -5.17 -16.46 -6.57
C SER A 66 -6.38 -15.76 -7.20
N ASP A 67 -7.55 -15.91 -6.58
CA ASP A 67 -8.77 -15.20 -7.00
C ASP A 67 -8.74 -13.74 -6.53
N SER A 68 -9.00 -12.82 -7.47
CA SER A 68 -9.12 -11.40 -7.16
C SER A 68 -10.42 -11.10 -6.42
N LEU A 69 -10.34 -10.26 -5.39
CA LEU A 69 -11.53 -9.67 -4.76
C LEU A 69 -12.28 -8.80 -5.77
N SER A 70 -13.61 -8.73 -5.64
CA SER A 70 -14.42 -7.75 -6.40
C SER A 70 -14.01 -6.32 -6.08
N LEU A 71 -14.19 -5.39 -7.02
CA LEU A 71 -13.90 -3.95 -6.83
C LEU A 71 -14.52 -3.36 -5.56
N ASP A 72 -15.71 -3.81 -5.18
CA ASP A 72 -16.40 -3.35 -3.97
C ASP A 72 -15.67 -3.80 -2.69
N ARG A 73 -15.32 -5.09 -2.62
CA ARG A 73 -14.50 -5.65 -1.52
C ARG A 73 -13.11 -5.04 -1.45
N PHE A 74 -12.53 -4.75 -2.60
CA PHE A 74 -11.24 -4.05 -2.67
C PHE A 74 -11.33 -2.62 -2.13
N ARG A 75 -12.45 -1.92 -2.37
CA ARG A 75 -12.69 -0.60 -1.76
C ARG A 75 -12.82 -0.69 -0.25
N ASP A 76 -13.56 -1.68 0.27
CA ASP A 76 -13.64 -1.94 1.71
C ASP A 76 -12.24 -2.17 2.28
N GLN A 77 -11.40 -2.95 1.59
CA GLN A 77 -10.02 -3.22 2.00
C GLN A 77 -9.17 -1.94 2.03
N LEU A 78 -9.31 -1.05 1.04
CA LEU A 78 -8.62 0.23 1.02
C LEU A 78 -9.11 1.18 2.13
N ASP A 79 -10.41 1.16 2.42
CA ASP A 79 -10.97 1.96 3.52
C ASP A 79 -10.48 1.44 4.87
N GLU A 80 -10.35 0.12 5.04
CA GLU A 80 -9.72 -0.50 6.21
C GLU A 80 -8.24 -0.10 6.34
N LEU A 81 -7.46 -0.20 5.26
CA LEU A 81 -6.06 0.26 5.24
C LEU A 81 -5.95 1.75 5.58
N ALA A 82 -6.90 2.56 5.13
CA ALA A 82 -6.96 3.98 5.47
C ALA A 82 -7.30 4.21 6.95
N MET A 83 -8.24 3.46 7.52
CA MET A 83 -8.55 3.50 8.96
C MET A 83 -7.36 3.07 9.83
N LEU A 84 -6.60 2.08 9.38
CA LEU A 84 -5.40 1.61 10.06
C LEU A 84 -4.23 2.62 9.97
N GLY A 85 -4.34 3.62 9.10
CA GLY A 85 -3.31 4.64 8.87
C GLY A 85 -2.22 4.20 7.89
N PHE A 86 -2.38 3.06 7.22
CA PHE A 86 -1.47 2.61 6.16
C PHE A 86 -1.67 3.37 4.86
N ALA A 87 -2.90 3.84 4.62
CA ALA A 87 -3.26 4.68 3.50
C ALA A 87 -3.98 5.95 3.97
N SER A 88 -4.12 6.91 3.07
CA SER A 88 -4.93 8.10 3.26
C SER A 88 -5.93 8.20 2.11
N LYS A 89 -7.19 8.51 2.44
CA LYS A 89 -8.28 8.68 1.49
C LYS A 89 -8.53 10.16 1.28
N THR A 90 -8.47 10.60 0.04
CA THR A 90 -8.78 11.97 -0.37
C THR A 90 -9.98 11.95 -1.32
N GLN A 91 -10.98 12.78 -1.04
CA GLN A 91 -12.09 12.96 -1.98
C GLN A 91 -11.68 14.00 -3.01
N ALA A 92 -11.57 13.58 -4.26
CA ALA A 92 -11.34 14.47 -5.38
C ALA A 92 -12.68 14.90 -6.00
N ASN A 93 -12.78 16.20 -6.26
CA ASN A 93 -13.95 16.84 -6.86
C ASN A 93 -13.52 17.44 -8.21
N GLU A 94 -13.95 16.86 -9.34
CA GLU A 94 -13.67 17.41 -10.68
C GLU A 94 -14.60 18.60 -11.06
N GLY A 95 -15.08 19.36 -10.08
CA GLY A 95 -15.88 20.56 -10.32
C GLY A 95 -17.25 20.30 -10.97
N ARG A 96 -17.78 21.32 -11.67
CA ARG A 96 -19.20 21.46 -12.08
C ARG A 96 -19.75 20.37 -13.04
N GLN A 97 -18.90 19.53 -13.62
CA GLN A 97 -19.31 18.43 -14.52
C GLN A 97 -18.70 17.06 -14.17
N GLY A 98 -17.71 17.00 -13.27
CA GLY A 98 -17.03 15.76 -12.93
C GLY A 98 -17.51 15.21 -11.59
N GLY A 99 -17.98 13.96 -11.60
CA GLY A 99 -18.46 13.27 -10.40
C GLY A 99 -17.41 13.22 -9.27
N ARG A 100 -17.88 12.96 -8.05
CA ARG A 100 -17.00 12.76 -6.89
C ARG A 100 -16.33 11.40 -6.99
N TYR A 101 -15.01 11.35 -6.82
CA TYR A 101 -14.27 10.09 -6.73
C TYR A 101 -13.34 10.11 -5.53
N ASN A 102 -13.00 8.91 -5.07
CA ASN A 102 -12.06 8.72 -3.98
C ASN A 102 -10.70 8.37 -4.57
N GLU A 103 -9.69 9.08 -4.11
CA GLU A 103 -8.29 8.81 -4.35
C GLU A 103 -7.65 8.33 -3.05
N TYR A 104 -6.65 7.46 -3.20
CA TYR A 104 -5.95 6.84 -2.11
C TYR A 104 -4.46 7.10 -2.29
N ARG A 105 -3.76 7.33 -1.19
CA ARG A 105 -2.31 7.46 -1.15
C ARG A 105 -1.75 6.56 -0.06
N ALA A 106 -0.66 5.84 -0.32
CA ALA A 106 0.02 5.13 0.74
C ALA A 106 0.71 6.12 1.68
N THR A 107 0.56 5.88 2.99
CA THR A 107 1.25 6.64 4.05
C THR A 107 2.54 5.92 4.47
N VAL A 108 2.61 4.61 4.22
CA VAL A 108 3.80 3.78 4.48
C VAL A 108 4.74 3.73 3.27
N ALA A 109 6.02 3.47 3.55
CA ALA A 109 7.04 3.26 2.53
C ALA A 109 6.87 1.90 1.81
N ALA A 110 7.41 1.79 0.60
CA ALA A 110 7.37 0.55 -0.19
C ALA A 110 8.30 -0.52 0.33
N ASP A 111 9.49 -0.15 0.80
CA ASP A 111 10.49 -1.09 1.31
C ASP A 111 9.88 -2.14 2.26
N PRO A 112 9.22 -1.79 3.37
CA PRO A 112 8.67 -2.79 4.29
C PRO A 112 7.59 -3.66 3.65
N VAL A 113 6.76 -3.10 2.78
CA VAL A 113 5.66 -3.84 2.12
C VAL A 113 6.22 -4.85 1.12
N VAL A 114 7.22 -4.44 0.33
CA VAL A 114 7.90 -5.29 -0.65
C VAL A 114 8.74 -6.35 0.06
N ASP A 115 9.44 -6.00 1.14
CA ASP A 115 10.25 -6.92 1.92
C ASP A 115 9.41 -8.06 2.51
N ILE A 116 8.27 -7.73 3.13
CA ILE A 116 7.33 -8.74 3.66
C ILE A 116 6.83 -9.63 2.55
N LEU A 117 6.35 -9.06 1.44
CA LEU A 117 5.78 -9.86 0.35
C LEU A 117 6.81 -10.69 -0.41
N THR A 118 8.09 -10.32 -0.38
CA THR A 118 9.18 -11.11 -0.97
C THR A 118 9.72 -12.14 0.02
N SER A 119 9.58 -11.90 1.33
CA SER A 119 10.06 -12.79 2.39
C SER A 119 9.06 -13.87 2.78
N ASP A 120 7.77 -13.56 2.83
CA ASP A 120 6.72 -14.48 3.29
C ASP A 120 6.33 -15.49 2.21
N ALA A 121 6.65 -15.21 0.95
CA ALA A 121 6.04 -15.96 -0.12
C ALA A 121 6.97 -16.12 -1.33
N ASP A 122 6.95 -17.33 -1.88
CA ASP A 122 7.49 -17.74 -3.19
C ASP A 122 6.67 -17.04 -4.31
N LEU A 123 6.54 -15.72 -4.24
CA LEU A 123 5.71 -14.93 -5.15
C LEU A 123 6.60 -14.39 -6.26
N ASP A 124 6.26 -14.78 -7.48
CA ASP A 124 6.77 -14.13 -8.66
C ASP A 124 6.10 -12.75 -8.76
N LEU A 125 6.84 -11.69 -8.46
CA LEU A 125 6.33 -10.33 -8.60
C LEU A 125 6.27 -10.01 -10.10
N PRO A 126 5.13 -9.51 -10.63
CA PRO A 126 5.09 -9.11 -12.03
C PRO A 126 6.16 -8.03 -12.26
N PRO A 127 6.92 -8.10 -13.37
CA PRO A 127 7.98 -7.15 -13.64
C PRO A 127 7.39 -5.75 -13.60
N SER A 128 8.07 -4.86 -12.87
CA SER A 128 7.77 -3.43 -12.84
C SER A 128 7.89 -2.92 -14.27
N THR A 129 6.79 -2.96 -15.01
CA THR A 129 6.72 -2.50 -16.39
C THR A 129 6.98 -1.00 -16.37
N SER A 130 8.22 -0.63 -16.66
CA SER A 130 8.62 0.70 -17.08
C SER A 130 8.17 0.85 -18.52
N HIS A 131 7.22 1.76 -18.76
CA HIS A 131 7.02 2.34 -20.08
C HIS A 131 6.79 3.83 -19.90
#